data_AF-A0A3B9VL51-F1
#
_entry.id   AF-A0A3B9VL51-F1
#
_cell.length_a   1.000
_cell.length_b   1.000
_cell.length_c   1.000
_cell.angle_alpha   90.00
_cell.angle_beta   90.00
_cell.angle_gamma   90.00
#
_symmetry.space_group_name_H-M   'P 1'
#
loop_
_entity.id
_entity.type
_entity.pdbx_description
1 polymer ?
#
loop_
_entity_poly.entity_id
_entity_poly.type
_entity_poly.pdbx_seq_one_letter_code
_entity_poly.pdbx_strand_id
1 'polypeptide(L)'
;NTATPVQEVVRANPAPIPTPAEVVKKSAPQVATPSAARVEPLRGVSARVVTSMEASLTVPTATSVRAIPAKLMIDNRTVINNHLKRARGGKVSFTHLIGYAMIKALRENPEMNTFFTELEGKPAIGYPDHINLGIAIDLTKEDGSRQLLVPSIKGCEGLDFGNFWSSYEALVKKARSGALSVEDFSGTTVSLTNPGTLGTVHSVPRLVTGQGLILGVGAMDYPAEFQGASEETIASLAISKVITLTSTYDHRIIQGAQSGDFLKKIHEILLGADSFYEEIFAALRIPYVPITWHNDIPEGKEQLNKAARLQQLIQAYRTTGHLMADTDPLEYKQRSHPDLDVITHGLTLWDLDREIATGGFSGSPYAKMRNVLGILRDSYCRSIGIEYMYIDSPEERKWIQSQVEVGSPFFPREEQLRILRKLNSAEAFETFLHTKFVGQKRFSLEGGESVIPILDVIARYAAKA
;
A
#
# COMPACT_ATOMS: atom_id res chain seq x y z
N ASN A 1 40.38 -86.34 -67.80
CA ASN A 1 40.25 -85.51 -66.58
C ASN A 1 40.66 -84.10 -66.93
N THR A 2 39.85 -83.04 -66.91
CA THR A 2 38.42 -82.77 -66.71
C THR A 2 38.33 -81.26 -67.02
N ALA A 3 37.33 -80.82 -67.78
CA ALA A 3 37.18 -79.44 -68.24
C ALA A 3 36.98 -78.43 -67.09
N THR A 4 37.46 -77.20 -67.26
CA THR A 4 37.22 -76.05 -66.37
C THR A 4 36.60 -74.90 -67.18
N PRO A 5 35.49 -74.28 -66.76
CA PRO A 5 34.95 -73.10 -67.44
C PRO A 5 35.34 -71.77 -66.74
N VAL A 6 35.77 -70.85 -67.60
CA VAL A 6 35.65 -69.38 -67.70
C VAL A 6 35.32 -68.55 -66.44
N GLN A 7 36.19 -67.56 -66.20
CA GLN A 7 36.10 -66.50 -65.20
C GLN A 7 35.67 -65.19 -65.89
N GLU A 8 34.64 -64.52 -65.37
CA GLU A 8 34.14 -63.24 -65.88
C GLU A 8 34.78 -62.06 -65.10
N VAL A 9 35.43 -61.14 -65.82
CA VAL A 9 36.07 -59.94 -65.27
C VAL A 9 35.14 -58.75 -65.47
N VAL A 10 34.65 -58.16 -64.37
CA VAL A 10 33.94 -56.87 -64.40
C VAL A 10 34.79 -55.81 -63.70
N ARG A 11 35.09 -54.74 -64.46
CA ARG A 11 35.87 -53.56 -64.08
C ARG A 11 35.14 -52.68 -63.07
N ALA A 12 35.92 -52.06 -62.18
CA ALA A 12 35.50 -51.16 -61.11
C ALA A 12 34.93 -49.82 -61.60
N ASN A 13 34.03 -49.24 -60.80
CA ASN A 13 33.73 -47.80 -60.79
C ASN A 13 33.98 -47.21 -59.38
N PRO A 14 34.40 -45.94 -59.28
CA PRO A 14 35.03 -45.37 -58.08
C PRO A 14 34.02 -44.87 -57.03
N ALA A 15 34.48 -44.80 -55.78
CA ALA A 15 33.73 -44.35 -54.61
C ALA A 15 33.32 -42.86 -54.67
N PRO A 16 32.17 -42.46 -54.08
CA PRO A 16 31.83 -41.05 -53.88
C PRO A 16 32.63 -40.44 -52.72
N ILE A 17 33.14 -39.22 -52.95
CA ILE A 17 33.81 -38.34 -51.98
C ILE A 17 32.78 -37.86 -50.94
N PRO A 18 33.11 -37.80 -49.63
CA PRO A 18 32.19 -37.29 -48.61
C PRO A 18 32.08 -35.76 -48.65
N THR A 19 30.84 -35.26 -48.63
CA THR A 19 30.50 -33.83 -48.45
C THR A 19 30.65 -33.42 -46.97
N PRO A 20 30.90 -32.12 -46.66
CA PRO A 20 31.15 -31.66 -45.30
C PRO A 20 29.99 -31.94 -44.35
N ALA A 21 30.33 -32.44 -43.16
CA ALA A 21 29.41 -32.83 -42.11
C ALA A 21 28.33 -31.77 -41.83
N GLU A 22 27.06 -32.16 -41.99
CA GLU A 22 25.97 -31.52 -41.28
C GLU A 22 26.31 -31.54 -39.78
N VAL A 23 26.28 -30.36 -39.16
CA VAL A 23 26.36 -30.21 -37.72
C VAL A 23 25.26 -31.06 -37.11
N VAL A 24 25.65 -32.15 -36.45
CA VAL A 24 24.74 -32.99 -35.67
C VAL A 24 24.09 -32.09 -34.63
N LYS A 25 22.84 -31.67 -34.88
CA LYS A 25 21.99 -31.08 -33.85
C LYS A 25 21.83 -32.15 -32.78
N LYS A 26 22.53 -31.96 -31.65
CA LYS A 26 22.40 -32.79 -30.45
C LYS A 26 20.90 -32.87 -30.14
N SER A 27 20.33 -34.08 -30.24
CA SER A 27 18.93 -34.30 -29.92
C SER A 27 18.68 -33.88 -28.47
N ALA A 28 17.67 -33.04 -28.27
CA ALA A 28 17.25 -32.66 -26.92
C ALA A 28 16.89 -33.93 -26.13
N PRO A 29 17.14 -33.96 -24.80
CA PRO A 29 16.79 -35.12 -23.98
C PRO A 29 15.30 -35.44 -24.14
N GLN A 30 14.98 -36.66 -24.58
CA GLN A 30 13.60 -37.13 -24.57
C GLN A 30 13.19 -37.36 -23.12
N VAL A 31 12.42 -36.41 -22.59
CA VAL A 31 11.77 -36.57 -21.28
C VAL A 31 10.78 -37.72 -21.40
N ALA A 32 10.92 -38.74 -20.54
CA ALA A 32 9.95 -39.83 -20.44
C ALA A 32 8.64 -39.26 -19.88
N THR A 33 7.74 -38.80 -20.76
CA THR A 33 6.40 -38.36 -20.38
C THR A 33 5.48 -39.57 -20.13
N PRO A 34 4.54 -39.49 -19.18
CA PRO A 34 3.47 -40.48 -19.03
C PRO A 34 2.78 -40.70 -20.39
N SER A 35 2.42 -41.95 -20.72
CA SER A 35 2.01 -42.39 -22.06
C SER A 35 0.76 -41.70 -22.65
N ALA A 36 0.09 -40.83 -21.89
CA ALA A 36 -1.09 -40.07 -22.30
C ALA A 36 -0.96 -38.55 -21.99
N ALA A 37 0.24 -37.97 -22.07
CA ALA A 37 0.42 -36.55 -21.84
C ALA A 37 0.07 -35.70 -23.08
N ARG A 38 -0.84 -34.73 -22.91
CA ARG A 38 -1.07 -33.65 -23.89
C ARG A 38 0.09 -32.66 -23.83
N VAL A 39 0.74 -32.41 -24.96
CA VAL A 39 1.84 -31.45 -25.09
C VAL A 39 1.38 -30.25 -25.91
N GLU A 40 1.57 -29.05 -25.37
CA GLU A 40 1.26 -27.80 -26.07
C GLU A 40 2.47 -26.88 -26.10
N PRO A 41 2.76 -26.24 -27.24
CA PRO A 41 3.86 -25.29 -27.33
C PRO A 41 3.54 -24.00 -26.57
N LEU A 42 4.47 -23.57 -25.71
CA LEU A 42 4.42 -22.25 -25.08
C LEU A 42 4.68 -21.17 -26.14
N ARG A 43 3.82 -20.14 -26.19
CA ARG A 43 3.93 -19.03 -27.15
C ARG A 43 3.81 -17.68 -26.45
N GLY A 44 4.24 -16.62 -27.14
CA GLY A 44 4.06 -15.23 -26.68
C GLY A 44 4.72 -14.98 -25.32
N VAL A 45 3.93 -14.48 -24.36
CA VAL A 45 4.45 -14.11 -23.03
C VAL A 45 4.94 -15.33 -22.24
N SER A 46 4.27 -16.49 -22.34
CA SER A 46 4.71 -17.70 -21.63
C SER A 46 6.09 -18.18 -22.10
N ALA A 47 6.41 -18.03 -23.39
CA ALA A 47 7.74 -18.33 -23.92
C ALA A 47 8.80 -17.35 -23.38
N ARG A 48 8.47 -16.07 -23.22
CA ARG A 48 9.38 -15.08 -22.61
C ARG A 48 9.66 -15.38 -21.14
N VAL A 49 8.68 -15.90 -20.40
CA VAL A 49 8.88 -16.35 -19.02
C VAL A 49 9.92 -17.46 -18.96
N VAL A 50 9.87 -18.44 -19.89
CA VAL A 50 10.90 -19.49 -19.98
C VAL A 50 12.29 -18.88 -20.16
N THR A 51 12.47 -18.01 -21.14
CA THR A 51 13.77 -17.34 -21.38
C THR A 51 14.27 -16.59 -20.14
N SER A 52 13.37 -15.86 -19.45
CA SER A 52 13.73 -15.14 -18.22
C SER A 52 14.11 -16.07 -17.08
N MET A 53 13.41 -17.19 -16.92
CA MET A 53 13.68 -18.17 -15.86
C MET A 53 14.98 -18.93 -16.12
N GLU A 54 15.26 -19.31 -17.37
CA GLU A 54 16.54 -19.92 -17.75
C GLU A 54 17.70 -18.97 -17.51
N ALA A 55 17.57 -17.68 -17.87
CA ALA A 55 18.59 -16.67 -17.58
C ALA A 55 18.85 -16.54 -16.07
N SER A 56 17.81 -16.63 -15.23
CA SER A 56 17.93 -16.55 -13.76
C SER A 56 18.82 -17.66 -13.17
N LEU A 57 18.97 -18.81 -13.84
CA LEU A 57 19.79 -19.92 -13.34
C LEU A 57 21.27 -19.54 -13.21
N THR A 58 21.69 -18.52 -13.95
CA THR A 58 23.08 -18.01 -13.93
C THR A 58 23.36 -17.05 -12.78
N VAL A 59 22.32 -16.60 -12.06
CA VAL A 59 22.45 -15.65 -10.96
C VAL A 59 22.58 -16.42 -9.65
N PRO A 60 23.76 -16.40 -8.97
CA PRO A 60 23.93 -17.03 -7.68
C PRO A 60 23.21 -16.20 -6.62
N THR A 61 21.98 -16.59 -6.30
CA THR A 61 21.15 -15.86 -5.34
C THR A 61 21.33 -16.37 -3.92
N ALA A 62 21.26 -15.47 -2.95
CA ALA A 62 20.98 -15.79 -1.57
C ALA A 62 19.79 -14.99 -1.05
N THR A 63 19.22 -15.43 0.08
CA THR A 63 18.00 -14.84 0.61
C THR A 63 18.15 -14.55 2.09
N SER A 64 17.90 -13.28 2.45
CA SER A 64 17.74 -12.85 3.83
C SER A 64 16.26 -12.70 4.15
N VAL A 65 15.88 -12.94 5.40
CA VAL A 65 14.48 -13.01 5.84
C VAL A 65 14.31 -12.21 7.11
N ARG A 66 13.23 -11.43 7.20
CA ARG A 66 12.87 -10.73 8.44
C ARG A 66 11.36 -10.72 8.65
N ALA A 67 10.93 -11.09 9.85
CA ALA A 67 9.56 -10.85 10.30
C ALA A 67 9.44 -9.41 10.83
N ILE A 68 8.40 -8.71 10.40
CA ILE A 68 8.15 -7.30 10.75
C ILE A 68 6.75 -7.19 11.34
N PRO A 69 6.57 -6.51 12.49
CA PRO A 69 5.24 -6.24 13.04
C PRO A 69 4.45 -5.31 12.12
N ALA A 70 3.22 -5.68 11.81
CA ALA A 70 2.34 -4.93 10.92
C ALA A 70 1.36 -3.99 11.64
N LYS A 71 1.31 -3.98 12.99
CA LYS A 71 0.31 -3.22 13.77
C LYS A 71 0.25 -1.74 13.37
N LEU A 72 1.38 -1.03 13.39
CA LEU A 72 1.42 0.39 13.04
C LEU A 72 0.97 0.64 11.59
N MET A 73 1.44 -0.21 10.67
CA MET A 73 1.09 -0.15 9.26
C MET A 73 -0.41 -0.37 9.03
N ILE A 74 -1.03 -1.34 9.73
CA ILE A 74 -2.47 -1.60 9.69
C ILE A 74 -3.25 -0.39 10.21
N ASP A 75 -2.82 0.16 11.33
CA ASP A 75 -3.51 1.25 12.00
C ASP A 75 -3.47 2.55 11.18
N ASN A 76 -2.28 2.95 10.72
CA ASN A 76 -2.13 4.12 9.87
C ASN A 76 -2.83 3.94 8.52
N ARG A 77 -2.75 2.75 7.90
CA ARG A 77 -3.51 2.45 6.68
C ARG A 77 -5.03 2.59 6.88
N THR A 78 -5.53 2.25 8.07
CA THR A 78 -6.96 2.41 8.40
C THR A 78 -7.32 3.89 8.49
N VAL A 79 -6.49 4.71 9.15
CA VAL A 79 -6.68 6.17 9.22
C VAL A 79 -6.66 6.79 7.81
N ILE A 80 -5.66 6.43 7.00
CA ILE A 80 -5.51 6.90 5.61
C ILE A 80 -6.76 6.57 4.79
N ASN A 81 -7.19 5.31 4.77
CA ASN A 81 -8.34 4.90 3.96
C ASN A 81 -9.67 5.47 4.46
N ASN A 82 -9.82 5.67 5.78
CA ASN A 82 -11.00 6.35 6.33
C ASN A 82 -11.07 7.81 5.90
N HIS A 83 -9.93 8.51 5.80
CA HIS A 83 -9.87 9.85 5.24
C HIS A 83 -10.18 9.85 3.73
N LEU A 84 -9.51 8.99 2.95
CA LEU A 84 -9.71 8.91 1.49
C LEU A 84 -11.15 8.58 1.10
N LYS A 85 -11.81 7.67 1.83
CA LYS A 85 -13.23 7.32 1.61
C LYS A 85 -14.17 8.53 1.70
N ARG A 86 -13.79 9.55 2.46
CA ARG A 86 -14.60 10.75 2.71
C ARG A 86 -14.17 11.95 1.86
N ALA A 87 -12.90 11.99 1.46
CA ALA A 87 -12.34 13.03 0.63
C ALA A 87 -12.48 12.67 -0.86
N ARG A 88 -11.38 12.61 -1.60
CA ARG A 88 -11.34 12.45 -3.06
C ARG A 88 -11.50 10.99 -3.55
N GLY A 89 -11.68 10.04 -2.65
CA GLY A 89 -11.72 8.62 -2.95
C GLY A 89 -10.34 7.98 -3.10
N GLY A 90 -10.31 6.74 -3.59
CA GLY A 90 -9.10 5.92 -3.67
C GLY A 90 -8.86 5.03 -2.45
N LYS A 91 -7.89 4.13 -2.57
CA LYS A 91 -7.53 3.18 -1.51
C LYS A 91 -6.03 2.90 -1.51
N VAL A 92 -5.39 3.09 -0.37
CA VAL A 92 -4.00 2.70 -0.14
C VAL A 92 -3.95 1.22 0.26
N SER A 93 -3.10 0.45 -0.42
CA SER A 93 -2.81 -0.96 -0.13
C SER A 93 -1.56 -1.09 0.76
N PHE A 94 -1.35 -2.26 1.37
CA PHE A 94 -0.11 -2.54 2.08
C PHE A 94 1.10 -2.55 1.12
N THR A 95 0.91 -3.00 -0.12
CA THR A 95 1.95 -2.97 -1.15
C THR A 95 2.42 -1.54 -1.45
N HIS A 96 1.53 -0.53 -1.41
CA HIS A 96 1.95 0.86 -1.58
C HIS A 96 2.87 1.31 -0.44
N LEU A 97 2.53 0.99 0.81
CA LEU A 97 3.33 1.35 1.98
C LEU A 97 4.69 0.63 1.93
N ILE A 98 4.70 -0.68 1.67
CA ILE A 98 5.94 -1.47 1.63
C ILE A 98 6.81 -1.06 0.44
N GLY A 99 6.23 -0.83 -0.73
CA GLY A 99 6.95 -0.36 -1.91
C GLY A 99 7.58 1.01 -1.68
N TYR A 100 6.88 1.93 -1.04
CA TYR A 100 7.43 3.24 -0.69
C TYR A 100 8.52 3.14 0.39
N ALA A 101 8.33 2.28 1.40
CA ALA A 101 9.37 2.00 2.40
C ALA A 101 10.63 1.40 1.77
N MET A 102 10.48 0.51 0.78
CA MET A 102 11.58 -0.03 0.00
C MET A 102 12.31 1.06 -0.79
N ILE A 103 11.58 1.97 -1.45
CA ILE A 103 12.18 3.12 -2.16
C ILE A 103 12.97 4.00 -1.20
N LYS A 104 12.40 4.33 -0.03
CA LYS A 104 13.07 5.15 0.99
C LYS A 104 14.33 4.46 1.52
N ALA A 105 14.25 3.16 1.81
CA ALA A 105 15.42 2.37 2.20
C ALA A 105 16.50 2.33 1.11
N LEU A 106 16.13 2.24 -0.16
CA LEU A 106 17.08 2.25 -1.29
C LEU A 106 17.79 3.59 -1.47
N ARG A 107 17.13 4.72 -1.15
CA ARG A 107 17.77 6.04 -1.16
C ARG A 107 18.93 6.13 -0.17
N GLU A 108 18.82 5.43 0.95
CA GLU A 108 19.86 5.38 1.98
C GLU A 108 20.86 4.22 1.78
N ASN A 109 20.49 3.20 1.01
CA ASN A 109 21.29 1.99 0.75
C ASN A 109 21.39 1.76 -0.77
N PRO A 110 22.00 2.68 -1.55
CA PRO A 110 22.05 2.61 -3.02
C PRO A 110 22.74 1.34 -3.53
N GLU A 111 23.62 0.74 -2.74
CA GLU A 111 24.29 -0.53 -3.03
C GLU A 111 23.31 -1.70 -3.25
N MET A 112 22.09 -1.64 -2.69
CA MET A 112 21.03 -2.62 -2.91
C MET A 112 20.32 -2.46 -4.27
N ASN A 113 20.55 -1.35 -4.97
CA ASN A 113 20.03 -1.09 -6.33
C ASN A 113 21.04 -1.47 -7.44
N THR A 114 22.21 -1.99 -7.07
CA THR A 114 23.26 -2.38 -8.04
C THR A 114 22.92 -3.67 -8.79
N PHE A 115 23.60 -3.95 -9.90
CA PHE A 115 23.44 -5.22 -10.62
C PHE A 115 24.78 -5.75 -11.11
N PHE A 116 24.89 -7.08 -11.25
CA PHE A 116 26.08 -7.70 -11.81
C PHE A 116 26.14 -7.51 -13.32
N THR A 117 27.30 -7.13 -13.84
CA THR A 117 27.57 -7.00 -15.27
C THR A 117 29.01 -7.40 -15.61
N GLU A 118 29.40 -7.26 -16.86
CA GLU A 118 30.77 -7.43 -17.30
C GLU A 118 31.25 -6.15 -18.00
N LEU A 119 32.47 -5.71 -17.67
CA LEU A 119 33.16 -4.63 -18.34
C LEU A 119 34.43 -5.20 -18.96
N GLU A 120 34.54 -5.11 -20.29
CA GLU A 120 35.67 -5.67 -21.05
C GLU A 120 35.92 -7.18 -20.76
N GLY A 121 34.83 -7.95 -20.60
CA GLY A 121 34.88 -9.38 -20.32
C GLY A 121 35.32 -9.76 -18.90
N LYS A 122 35.38 -8.79 -17.99
CA LYS A 122 35.67 -9.01 -16.56
C LYS A 122 34.42 -8.73 -15.73
N PRO A 123 34.20 -9.50 -14.63
CA PRO A 123 33.14 -9.22 -13.67
C PRO A 123 33.16 -7.77 -13.18
N ALA A 124 32.02 -7.11 -13.23
CA ALA A 124 31.86 -5.71 -12.84
C ALA A 124 30.51 -5.48 -12.14
N ILE A 125 30.42 -4.35 -11.43
CA ILE A 125 29.19 -3.90 -10.77
C ILE A 125 28.65 -2.71 -11.56
N GLY A 126 27.37 -2.80 -11.95
CA GLY A 126 26.62 -1.71 -12.52
C GLY A 126 25.90 -0.91 -11.44
N TYR A 127 25.96 0.42 -11.54
CA TYR A 127 25.32 1.37 -10.64
C TYR A 127 24.26 2.14 -11.42
N PRO A 128 22.97 1.80 -11.30
CA PRO A 128 21.91 2.57 -11.95
C PRO A 128 21.75 3.96 -11.33
N ASP A 129 21.55 4.98 -12.17
CA ASP A 129 21.30 6.37 -11.72
C ASP A 129 19.92 6.56 -11.07
N HIS A 130 18.97 5.66 -11.37
CA HIS A 130 17.58 5.75 -10.97
C HIS A 130 17.11 4.50 -10.22
N ILE A 131 16.10 4.67 -9.37
CA ILE A 131 15.36 3.56 -8.77
C ILE A 131 14.13 3.28 -9.64
N ASN A 132 14.17 2.20 -10.43
CA ASN A 132 13.05 1.77 -11.26
C ASN A 132 12.41 0.52 -10.65
N LEU A 133 11.36 0.73 -9.85
CA LEU A 133 10.74 -0.33 -9.05
C LEU A 133 9.76 -1.16 -9.88
N GLY A 134 10.14 -2.41 -10.17
CA GLY A 134 9.28 -3.43 -10.78
C GLY A 134 8.21 -3.92 -9.81
N ILE A 135 6.96 -3.95 -10.24
CA ILE A 135 5.82 -4.44 -9.44
C ILE A 135 5.25 -5.68 -10.09
N ALA A 136 5.28 -6.80 -9.37
CA ALA A 136 4.66 -8.03 -9.85
C ALA A 136 3.13 -7.91 -9.78
N ILE A 137 2.48 -7.92 -10.95
CA ILE A 137 1.03 -7.85 -11.11
C ILE A 137 0.54 -9.19 -11.64
N ASP A 138 -0.33 -9.82 -10.87
CA ASP A 138 -1.02 -11.03 -11.26
C ASP A 138 -2.37 -10.69 -11.91
N LEU A 139 -2.50 -11.03 -13.20
CA LEU A 139 -3.70 -10.80 -13.98
C LEU A 139 -4.43 -12.12 -14.20
N THR A 140 -5.67 -12.20 -13.72
CA THR A 140 -6.60 -13.28 -14.07
C THR A 140 -7.33 -12.92 -15.36
N LYS A 141 -7.22 -13.75 -16.39
CA LYS A 141 -7.95 -13.61 -17.65
C LYS A 141 -9.36 -14.20 -17.52
N GLU A 142 -10.23 -13.86 -18.48
CA GLU A 142 -11.60 -14.37 -18.54
C GLU A 142 -11.68 -15.90 -18.63
N ASP A 143 -10.67 -16.55 -19.21
CA ASP A 143 -10.55 -18.01 -19.31
C ASP A 143 -10.07 -18.68 -18.00
N GLY A 144 -9.87 -17.90 -16.93
CA GLY A 144 -9.36 -18.37 -15.63
C GLY A 144 -7.84 -18.57 -15.59
N SER A 145 -7.13 -18.40 -16.70
CA SER A 145 -5.66 -18.44 -16.70
C SER A 145 -5.08 -17.21 -16.02
N ARG A 146 -3.94 -17.39 -15.35
CA ARG A 146 -3.21 -16.31 -14.67
C ARG A 146 -1.97 -15.93 -15.47
N GLN A 147 -1.68 -14.65 -15.50
CA GLN A 147 -0.51 -14.10 -16.17
C GLN A 147 0.21 -13.13 -15.23
N LEU A 148 1.47 -13.44 -14.94
CA LEU A 148 2.34 -12.58 -14.15
C LEU A 148 3.07 -11.60 -15.07
N LEU A 149 2.97 -10.30 -14.77
CA LEU A 149 3.69 -9.23 -15.45
C LEU A 149 4.46 -8.40 -14.41
N VAL A 150 5.66 -7.94 -14.76
CA VAL A 150 6.49 -7.11 -13.86
C VAL A 150 6.91 -5.82 -14.57
N PRO A 151 5.98 -4.88 -14.81
CA PRO A 151 6.34 -3.54 -15.26
C PRO A 151 6.95 -2.73 -14.11
N SER A 152 7.71 -1.67 -14.40
CA SER A 152 8.33 -0.81 -13.39
C SER A 152 7.92 0.66 -13.44
N ILE A 153 7.77 1.23 -12.24
CA ILE A 153 7.62 2.66 -11.99
C ILE A 153 9.03 3.28 -12.07
N LYS A 154 9.19 4.36 -12.85
CA LYS A 154 10.49 4.96 -13.14
C LYS A 154 10.83 6.10 -12.19
N GLY A 155 12.12 6.32 -11.95
CA GLY A 155 12.63 7.50 -11.24
C GLY A 155 12.07 7.66 -9.83
N CYS A 156 11.92 6.55 -9.10
CA CYS A 156 11.27 6.54 -7.80
C CYS A 156 12.02 7.34 -6.72
N GLU A 157 13.31 7.64 -6.92
CA GLU A 157 14.11 8.48 -6.02
C GLU A 157 13.55 9.89 -5.84
N GLY A 158 12.91 10.45 -6.87
CA GLY A 158 12.33 11.81 -6.85
C GLY A 158 10.85 11.87 -6.45
N LEU A 159 10.18 10.73 -6.23
CA LEU A 159 8.74 10.71 -5.96
C LEU A 159 8.45 10.85 -4.46
N ASP A 160 7.53 11.75 -4.11
CA ASP A 160 6.81 11.67 -2.83
C ASP A 160 5.78 10.52 -2.86
N PHE A 161 5.13 10.24 -1.73
CA PHE A 161 4.17 9.15 -1.65
C PHE A 161 2.96 9.34 -2.59
N GLY A 162 2.48 10.57 -2.74
CA GLY A 162 1.31 10.88 -3.56
C GLY A 162 1.56 10.62 -5.05
N ASN A 163 2.72 11.05 -5.55
CA ASN A 163 3.15 10.80 -6.93
C ASN A 163 3.48 9.32 -7.16
N PHE A 164 4.17 8.67 -6.21
CA PHE A 164 4.41 7.22 -6.26
C PHE A 164 3.10 6.44 -6.34
N TRP A 165 2.13 6.74 -5.47
CA TRP A 165 0.83 6.07 -5.45
C TRP A 165 0.06 6.29 -6.75
N SER A 166 0.06 7.52 -7.28
CA SER A 166 -0.60 7.84 -8.56
C SER A 166 0.05 7.08 -9.73
N SER A 167 1.38 7.04 -9.81
CA SER A 167 2.10 6.29 -10.85
C SER A 167 1.87 4.77 -10.70
N TYR A 168 1.81 4.26 -9.47
CA TYR A 168 1.47 2.86 -9.20
C TYR A 168 0.07 2.50 -9.74
N GLU A 169 -0.94 3.28 -9.40
CA GLU A 169 -2.32 3.03 -9.84
C GLU A 169 -2.46 3.17 -11.36
N ALA A 170 -1.76 4.13 -11.98
CA ALA A 170 -1.72 4.26 -13.44
C ALA A 170 -1.09 3.02 -14.10
N LEU A 171 0.00 2.49 -13.54
CA LEU A 171 0.66 1.27 -14.04
C LEU A 171 -0.24 0.04 -13.91
N VAL A 172 -0.90 -0.13 -12.77
CA VAL A 172 -1.85 -1.24 -12.54
C VAL A 172 -3.06 -1.13 -13.48
N LYS A 173 -3.59 0.07 -13.70
CA LYS A 173 -4.67 0.31 -14.66
C LYS A 173 -4.23 -0.07 -16.08
N LYS A 174 -3.03 0.35 -16.50
CA LYS A 174 -2.44 0.01 -17.81
C LYS A 174 -2.23 -1.49 -17.97
N ALA A 175 -1.79 -2.18 -16.92
CA ALA A 175 -1.65 -3.64 -16.90
C ALA A 175 -2.99 -4.35 -17.09
N ARG A 176 -4.01 -3.95 -16.32
CA ARG A 176 -5.36 -4.55 -16.38
C ARG A 176 -6.07 -4.29 -17.71
N SER A 177 -5.83 -3.14 -18.34
CA SER A 177 -6.38 -2.82 -19.66
C SER A 177 -5.57 -3.41 -20.82
N GLY A 178 -4.50 -4.17 -20.54
CA GLY A 178 -3.63 -4.74 -21.58
C GLY A 178 -2.85 -3.70 -22.40
N ALA A 179 -2.69 -2.49 -21.87
CA ALA A 179 -2.09 -1.35 -22.58
C ALA A 179 -0.59 -1.17 -22.27
N LEU A 180 0.06 -2.16 -21.64
CA LEU A 180 1.49 -2.11 -21.35
C LEU A 180 2.33 -2.15 -22.64
N SER A 181 3.34 -1.31 -22.66
CA SER A 181 4.34 -1.11 -23.71
C SER A 181 5.68 -1.73 -23.30
N VAL A 182 6.63 -1.85 -24.23
CA VAL A 182 7.94 -2.48 -23.96
C VAL A 182 8.75 -1.65 -22.95
N GLU A 183 8.60 -0.33 -23.04
CA GLU A 183 9.25 0.67 -22.19
C GLU A 183 8.90 0.47 -20.70
N ASP A 184 7.66 0.04 -20.41
CA ASP A 184 7.21 -0.22 -19.04
C ASP A 184 8.01 -1.36 -18.37
N PHE A 185 8.57 -2.29 -19.15
CA PHE A 185 9.38 -3.41 -18.62
C PHE A 185 10.88 -3.09 -18.61
N SER A 186 11.33 -2.21 -19.51
CA SER A 186 12.75 -1.89 -19.71
C SER A 186 13.38 -1.18 -18.51
N GLY A 187 14.66 -1.44 -18.22
CA GLY A 187 15.41 -0.69 -17.20
C GLY A 187 14.91 -0.86 -15.76
N THR A 188 14.20 -1.94 -15.44
CA THR A 188 13.84 -2.29 -14.05
C THR A 188 15.12 -2.61 -13.26
N THR A 189 15.34 -1.95 -12.12
CA THR A 189 16.58 -2.10 -11.33
C THR A 189 16.39 -3.03 -10.14
N VAL A 190 15.22 -2.97 -9.52
CA VAL A 190 14.79 -3.80 -8.39
C VAL A 190 13.31 -4.14 -8.55
N SER A 191 12.84 -5.19 -7.88
CA SER A 191 11.43 -5.59 -7.97
C SER A 191 10.83 -5.95 -6.62
N LEU A 192 9.51 -5.81 -6.54
CA LEU A 192 8.68 -6.20 -5.41
C LEU A 192 7.61 -7.18 -5.88
N THR A 193 7.50 -8.30 -5.18
CA THR A 193 6.46 -9.31 -5.41
C THR A 193 5.68 -9.57 -4.12
N ASN A 194 4.35 -9.67 -4.23
CA ASN A 194 3.46 -9.87 -3.09
C ASN A 194 2.58 -11.11 -3.25
N PRO A 195 3.14 -12.31 -3.07
CA PRO A 195 2.35 -13.54 -2.99
C PRO A 195 1.54 -13.65 -1.68
N GLY A 196 1.79 -12.78 -0.69
CA GLY A 196 1.05 -12.74 0.56
C GLY A 196 -0.46 -12.57 0.40
N THR A 197 -0.93 -11.96 -0.70
CA THR A 197 -2.37 -11.87 -1.02
C THR A 197 -3.01 -13.24 -1.28
N LEU A 198 -2.22 -14.29 -1.49
CA LEU A 198 -2.64 -15.67 -1.73
C LEU A 198 -2.40 -16.57 -0.52
N GLY A 199 -1.99 -16.01 0.63
CA GLY A 199 -1.69 -16.77 1.85
C GLY A 199 -0.25 -17.33 1.91
N THR A 200 0.62 -17.00 0.95
CA THR A 200 2.02 -17.41 1.00
C THR A 200 2.77 -16.66 2.09
N VAL A 201 3.11 -17.33 3.19
CA VAL A 201 3.85 -16.75 4.32
C VAL A 201 5.29 -16.40 3.96
N HIS A 202 5.95 -17.26 3.19
CA HIS A 202 7.35 -17.15 2.85
C HIS A 202 7.57 -17.41 1.37
N SER A 203 8.23 -16.48 0.66
CA SER A 203 8.53 -16.62 -0.76
C SER A 203 10.00 -16.35 -1.01
N VAL A 204 10.65 -17.26 -1.74
CA VAL A 204 12.03 -17.08 -2.24
C VAL A 204 11.93 -16.84 -3.75
N PRO A 205 11.66 -15.60 -4.18
CA PRO A 205 11.48 -15.30 -5.59
C PRO A 205 12.77 -15.50 -6.38
N ARG A 206 12.64 -15.86 -7.65
CA ARG A 206 13.77 -15.95 -8.59
C ARG A 206 14.17 -14.55 -9.05
N LEU A 207 15.42 -14.18 -8.83
CA LEU A 207 15.97 -12.90 -9.28
C LEU A 207 16.21 -12.94 -10.80
N VAL A 208 15.81 -11.87 -11.50
CA VAL A 208 16.01 -11.73 -12.95
C VAL A 208 17.39 -11.12 -13.21
N THR A 209 18.07 -11.55 -14.28
CA THR A 209 19.35 -10.97 -14.70
C THR A 209 19.21 -9.45 -14.94
N GLY A 210 20.23 -8.69 -14.55
CA GLY A 210 20.22 -7.22 -14.64
C GLY A 210 19.58 -6.51 -13.44
N GLN A 211 19.13 -7.23 -12.42
CA GLN A 211 18.70 -6.68 -11.13
C GLN A 211 19.57 -7.27 -10.01
N GLY A 212 19.83 -6.50 -8.96
CA GLY A 212 20.53 -6.99 -7.77
C GLY A 212 19.62 -7.58 -6.70
N LEU A 213 18.35 -7.16 -6.66
CA LEU A 213 17.43 -7.46 -5.57
C LEU A 213 15.98 -7.63 -6.06
N ILE A 214 15.31 -8.65 -5.50
CA ILE A 214 13.85 -8.76 -5.50
C ILE A 214 13.36 -8.92 -4.05
N LEU A 215 12.41 -8.08 -3.66
CA LEU A 215 11.76 -8.10 -2.35
C LEU A 215 10.47 -8.93 -2.43
N GLY A 216 10.41 -10.02 -1.66
CA GLY A 216 9.19 -10.81 -1.46
C GLY A 216 8.40 -10.33 -0.25
N VAL A 217 7.09 -10.19 -0.41
CA VAL A 217 6.14 -9.80 0.63
C VAL A 217 5.25 -10.99 0.96
N GLY A 218 5.41 -11.53 2.17
CA GLY A 218 4.62 -12.64 2.69
C GLY A 218 3.22 -12.23 3.14
N ALA A 219 2.41 -13.23 3.49
CA ALA A 219 1.10 -13.05 4.07
C ALA A 219 1.21 -12.32 5.41
N MET A 220 0.20 -11.49 5.69
CA MET A 220 0.11 -10.74 6.94
C MET A 220 -0.86 -11.46 7.89
N ASP A 221 -0.31 -12.13 8.90
CA ASP A 221 -1.08 -12.94 9.84
C ASP A 221 -0.48 -12.94 11.25
N TYR A 222 -1.17 -13.49 12.23
CA TYR A 222 -0.58 -13.69 13.56
C TYR A 222 0.52 -14.75 13.53
N PRO A 223 1.53 -14.64 14.41
CA PRO A 223 2.48 -15.72 14.65
C PRO A 223 1.75 -17.04 14.92
N ALA A 224 2.35 -18.16 14.51
CA ALA A 224 1.69 -19.47 14.49
C ALA A 224 1.14 -19.88 15.86
N GLU A 225 1.83 -19.51 16.93
CA GLU A 225 1.50 -19.81 18.31
C GLU A 225 0.21 -19.12 18.79
N PHE A 226 -0.22 -18.07 18.08
CA PHE A 226 -1.40 -17.26 18.41
C PHE A 226 -2.52 -17.39 17.37
N GLN A 227 -2.35 -18.22 16.34
CA GLN A 227 -3.41 -18.49 15.39
C GLN A 227 -4.53 -19.28 16.07
N GLY A 228 -5.77 -18.79 15.96
CA GLY A 228 -6.94 -19.36 16.63
C GLY A 228 -7.21 -18.81 18.03
N ALA A 229 -6.34 -17.96 18.59
CA ALA A 229 -6.65 -17.22 19.80
C ALA A 229 -7.82 -16.24 19.55
N SER A 230 -8.64 -16.00 20.58
CA SER A 230 -9.74 -15.03 20.47
C SER A 230 -9.19 -13.62 20.23
N GLU A 231 -9.95 -12.77 19.52
CA GLU A 231 -9.55 -11.37 19.29
C GLU A 231 -9.28 -10.62 20.61
N GLU A 232 -10.06 -10.92 21.66
CA GLU A 232 -9.88 -10.35 22.99
C GLU A 232 -8.53 -10.75 23.61
N THR A 233 -8.14 -12.02 23.49
CA THR A 233 -6.85 -12.51 23.98
C THR A 233 -5.69 -11.83 23.25
N ILE A 234 -5.79 -11.72 21.92
CA ILE A 234 -4.80 -11.03 21.09
C ILE A 234 -4.64 -9.57 21.52
N ALA A 235 -5.75 -8.86 21.74
CA ALA A 235 -5.75 -7.46 22.14
C ALA A 235 -5.18 -7.27 23.56
N SER A 236 -5.57 -8.16 24.49
CA SER A 236 -5.10 -8.15 25.88
C SER A 236 -3.59 -8.38 25.99
N LEU A 237 -3.06 -9.33 25.21
CA LEU A 237 -1.64 -9.65 25.17
C LEU A 237 -0.81 -8.73 24.26
N ALA A 238 -1.43 -7.71 23.65
CA ALA A 238 -0.77 -6.78 22.73
C ALA A 238 -0.03 -7.50 21.57
N ILE A 239 -0.65 -8.52 20.97
CA ILE A 239 -0.03 -9.30 19.89
C ILE A 239 -0.33 -8.64 18.55
N SER A 240 0.73 -8.37 17.77
CA SER A 240 0.63 -7.85 16.41
C SER A 240 0.55 -8.99 15.39
N LYS A 241 -0.18 -8.75 14.29
CA LYS A 241 0.09 -9.47 13.04
C LYS A 241 1.52 -9.18 12.57
N VAL A 242 2.14 -10.15 11.93
CA VAL A 242 3.47 -10.02 11.34
C VAL A 242 3.38 -10.16 9.83
N ILE A 243 4.33 -9.54 9.14
CA ILE A 243 4.58 -9.75 7.73
C ILE A 243 6.03 -10.21 7.57
N THR A 244 6.24 -11.25 6.76
CA THR A 244 7.58 -11.73 6.44
C THR A 244 8.06 -11.05 5.18
N LEU A 245 9.16 -10.32 5.26
CA LEU A 245 9.85 -9.80 4.09
C LEU A 245 11.05 -10.69 3.77
N THR A 246 11.22 -11.00 2.49
CA THR A 246 12.37 -11.72 1.97
C THR A 246 13.12 -10.83 0.99
N SER A 247 14.43 -10.82 1.10
CA SER A 247 15.34 -10.13 0.19
C SER A 247 16.13 -11.20 -0.52
N THR A 248 15.77 -11.53 -1.77
CA THR A 248 16.59 -12.40 -2.62
C THR A 248 17.49 -11.53 -3.48
N TYR A 249 18.80 -11.70 -3.32
CA TYR A 249 19.82 -10.84 -3.90
C TYR A 249 20.91 -11.64 -4.61
N ASP A 250 21.60 -11.00 -5.56
CA ASP A 250 22.77 -11.57 -6.23
C ASP A 250 23.98 -11.55 -5.28
N HIS A 251 24.37 -12.73 -4.78
CA HIS A 251 25.43 -12.85 -3.78
C HIS A 251 26.83 -12.55 -4.35
N ARG A 252 26.97 -12.37 -5.67
CA ARG A 252 28.24 -11.91 -6.26
C ARG A 252 28.55 -10.45 -5.91
N ILE A 253 27.51 -9.62 -5.71
CA ILE A 253 27.64 -8.17 -5.54
C ILE A 253 27.04 -7.64 -4.24
N ILE A 254 26.07 -8.35 -3.66
CA ILE A 254 25.41 -7.96 -2.41
C ILE A 254 25.75 -9.00 -1.34
N GLN A 255 26.19 -8.52 -0.18
CA GLN A 255 26.53 -9.39 0.96
C GLN A 255 25.32 -9.63 1.87
N GLY A 256 25.33 -10.75 2.59
CA GLY A 256 24.24 -11.11 3.51
C GLY A 256 24.00 -10.10 4.64
N ALA A 257 25.07 -9.48 5.16
CA ALA A 257 24.97 -8.42 6.16
C ALA A 257 24.20 -7.20 5.60
N GLN A 258 24.59 -6.74 4.42
CA GLN A 258 23.97 -5.60 3.73
C GLN A 258 22.49 -5.85 3.42
N SER A 259 22.15 -7.06 2.95
CA SER A 259 20.75 -7.46 2.75
C SER A 259 19.95 -7.55 4.07
N GLY A 260 20.58 -8.01 5.14
CA GLY A 260 19.98 -8.05 6.48
C GLY A 260 19.73 -6.66 7.07
N ASP A 261 20.68 -5.74 6.89
CA ASP A 261 20.57 -4.33 7.30
C ASP A 261 19.56 -3.56 6.44
N PHE A 262 19.46 -3.87 5.15
CA PHE A 262 18.41 -3.32 4.29
C PHE A 262 17.00 -3.71 4.79
N LEU A 263 16.79 -4.99 5.13
CA LEU A 263 15.53 -5.43 5.74
C LEU A 263 15.32 -4.80 7.13
N LYS A 264 16.39 -4.52 7.88
CA LYS A 264 16.33 -3.77 9.15
C LYS A 264 15.84 -2.35 8.93
N LYS A 265 16.38 -1.66 7.93
CA LYS A 265 15.96 -0.30 7.60
C LYS A 265 14.49 -0.25 7.20
N ILE A 266 14.02 -1.19 6.36
CA ILE A 266 12.59 -1.29 6.01
C ILE A 266 11.73 -1.53 7.26
N HIS A 267 12.17 -2.39 8.19
CA HIS A 267 11.48 -2.61 9.47
C HIS A 267 11.33 -1.30 10.26
N GLU A 268 12.42 -0.55 10.42
CA GLU A 268 12.43 0.72 11.16
C GLU A 268 11.51 1.75 10.50
N ILE A 269 11.58 1.90 9.17
CA ILE A 269 10.72 2.79 8.39
C ILE A 269 9.23 2.41 8.55
N LEU A 270 8.89 1.12 8.47
CA LEU A 270 7.50 0.65 8.67
C LEU A 270 7.01 0.83 10.10
N LEU A 271 7.92 0.96 11.08
CA LEU A 271 7.63 1.37 12.46
C LEU A 271 7.61 2.89 12.67
N GLY A 272 7.79 3.69 11.61
CA GLY A 272 7.67 5.15 11.64
C GLY A 272 8.99 5.90 11.72
N ALA A 273 10.14 5.25 11.53
CA ALA A 273 11.41 5.96 11.38
C ALA A 273 11.39 6.92 10.19
N ASP A 274 12.28 7.92 10.22
CA ASP A 274 12.50 8.89 9.15
C ASP A 274 11.23 9.63 8.69
N SER A 275 10.33 9.91 9.63
CA SER A 275 9.06 10.62 9.38
C SER A 275 8.19 9.95 8.32
N PHE A 276 8.27 8.61 8.19
CA PHE A 276 7.64 7.87 7.10
C PHE A 276 6.13 8.09 7.01
N TYR A 277 5.41 8.02 8.13
CA TYR A 277 3.96 8.21 8.11
C TYR A 277 3.58 9.70 8.03
N GLU A 278 4.37 10.59 8.61
CA GLU A 278 4.17 12.04 8.53
C GLU A 278 4.27 12.52 7.07
N GLU A 279 5.27 12.05 6.32
CA GLU A 279 5.44 12.30 4.89
C GLU A 279 4.26 11.76 4.08
N ILE A 280 3.79 10.53 4.37
CA ILE A 280 2.63 9.93 3.70
C ILE A 280 1.37 10.75 3.97
N PHE A 281 1.14 11.14 5.22
CA PHE A 281 -0.03 11.93 5.60
C PHE A 281 0.02 13.33 4.96
N ALA A 282 1.20 13.95 4.91
CA ALA A 282 1.41 15.22 4.23
C ALA A 282 1.15 15.12 2.72
N ALA A 283 1.70 14.11 2.05
CA ALA A 283 1.51 13.89 0.61
C ALA A 283 0.04 13.61 0.26
N LEU A 284 -0.71 12.98 1.18
CA LEU A 284 -2.14 12.73 1.02
C LEU A 284 -3.04 13.86 1.56
N ARG A 285 -2.46 14.96 2.05
CA ARG A 285 -3.18 16.09 2.67
C ARG A 285 -4.10 15.66 3.81
N ILE A 286 -3.69 14.66 4.59
CA ILE A 286 -4.41 14.21 5.79
C ILE A 286 -4.10 15.19 6.93
N PRO A 287 -5.09 15.87 7.52
CA PRO A 287 -4.87 16.94 8.50
C PRO A 287 -4.58 16.42 9.91
N TYR A 288 -4.47 15.10 10.11
CA TYR A 288 -4.24 14.48 11.41
C TYR A 288 -2.79 14.02 11.53
N VAL A 289 -2.25 13.99 12.75
CA VAL A 289 -1.00 13.28 13.00
C VAL A 289 -1.18 11.76 12.84
N PRO A 290 -0.18 11.06 12.29
CA PRO A 290 -0.21 9.60 12.22
C PRO A 290 -0.16 8.98 13.61
N ILE A 291 -0.59 7.73 13.69
CA ILE A 291 -0.37 6.90 14.87
C ILE A 291 1.12 6.58 14.91
N THR A 292 1.71 6.64 16.11
CA THR A 292 3.14 6.41 16.36
C THR A 292 3.36 5.08 17.10
N TRP A 293 4.54 4.48 16.92
CA TRP A 293 4.92 3.26 17.63
C TRP A 293 5.33 3.56 19.07
N HIS A 294 4.67 2.93 20.03
CA HIS A 294 5.01 2.98 21.44
C HIS A 294 4.94 1.57 22.05
N ASN A 295 5.69 1.35 23.13
CA ASN A 295 5.56 0.11 23.91
C ASN A 295 4.20 0.09 24.61
N ASP A 296 3.62 -1.10 24.79
CA ASP A 296 2.39 -1.24 25.58
C ASP A 296 2.62 -0.80 27.03
N ILE A 297 1.63 -0.10 27.58
CA ILE A 297 1.66 0.40 28.96
C ILE A 297 0.82 -0.55 29.82
N PRO A 298 1.43 -1.32 30.73
CA PRO A 298 0.70 -2.25 31.59
C PRO A 298 -0.15 -1.49 32.62
N GLU A 299 -1.26 -2.09 33.04
CA GLU A 299 -2.04 -1.58 34.16
C GLU A 299 -1.33 -1.93 35.48
N GLY A 300 -0.73 -0.92 36.13
CA GLY A 300 -0.16 -1.04 37.46
C GLY A 300 -1.18 -0.75 38.56
N LYS A 301 -0.98 -1.29 39.77
CA LYS A 301 -1.87 -1.07 40.93
C LYS A 301 -1.97 0.38 41.39
N GLU A 302 -0.95 1.20 41.12
CA GLU A 302 -0.87 2.61 41.54
C GLU A 302 -1.23 3.61 40.44
N GLN A 303 -1.54 3.14 39.22
CA GLN A 303 -1.89 4.01 38.11
C GLN A 303 -3.40 4.03 37.87
N LEU A 304 -3.91 5.14 37.33
CA LEU A 304 -5.28 5.19 36.81
C LEU A 304 -5.47 4.05 35.79
N ASN A 305 -6.57 3.32 35.90
CA ASN A 305 -6.91 2.28 34.94
C ASN A 305 -7.19 2.88 33.55
N LYS A 306 -7.15 2.05 32.51
CA LYS A 306 -7.33 2.49 31.12
C LYS A 306 -8.71 3.10 30.87
N ALA A 307 -9.72 2.66 31.61
CA ALA A 307 -11.07 3.23 31.55
C ALA A 307 -11.11 4.70 31.99
N ALA A 308 -10.46 5.06 33.11
CA ALA A 308 -10.38 6.44 33.59
C ALA A 308 -9.61 7.34 32.61
N ARG A 309 -8.50 6.85 32.04
CA ARG A 309 -7.74 7.56 31.00
C ARG A 309 -8.59 7.81 29.75
N LEU A 310 -9.35 6.80 29.31
CA LEU A 310 -10.27 6.95 28.17
C LEU A 310 -11.38 7.97 28.44
N GLN A 311 -11.92 8.02 29.67
CA GLN A 311 -12.90 9.05 30.06
C GLN A 311 -12.31 10.45 30.04
N GLN A 312 -11.07 10.63 30.53
CA GLN A 312 -10.35 11.91 30.45
C GLN A 312 -10.17 12.34 29.00
N LEU A 313 -9.81 11.40 28.11
CA LEU A 313 -9.69 11.67 26.68
C LEU A 313 -11.03 12.05 26.05
N ILE A 314 -12.11 11.31 26.32
CA ILE A 314 -13.47 11.67 25.86
C ILE A 314 -13.82 13.10 26.29
N GLN A 315 -13.57 13.44 27.55
CA GLN A 315 -13.85 14.77 28.08
C GLN A 315 -12.99 15.86 27.42
N ALA A 316 -11.72 15.57 27.12
CA ALA A 316 -10.84 16.47 26.39
C ALA A 316 -11.39 16.76 24.98
N TYR A 317 -11.77 15.74 24.21
CA TYR A 317 -12.38 15.95 22.88
C TYR A 317 -13.67 16.78 22.94
N ARG A 318 -14.53 16.57 23.95
CA ARG A 318 -15.74 17.38 24.14
C ARG A 318 -15.44 18.85 24.45
N THR A 319 -14.36 19.11 25.17
CA THR A 319 -14.02 20.46 25.66
C THR A 319 -13.18 21.24 24.66
N THR A 320 -12.14 20.62 24.09
CA THR A 320 -11.12 21.28 23.26
C THR A 320 -10.97 20.68 21.87
N GLY A 321 -11.79 19.69 21.50
CA GLY A 321 -11.72 19.04 20.18
C GLY A 321 -11.82 20.01 19.00
N HIS A 322 -12.59 21.09 19.17
CA HIS A 322 -12.75 22.16 18.18
C HIS A 322 -11.42 22.84 17.81
N LEU A 323 -10.43 22.89 18.70
CA LEU A 323 -9.09 23.46 18.41
C LEU A 323 -8.30 22.63 17.40
N MET A 324 -8.61 21.33 17.29
CA MET A 324 -7.99 20.41 16.34
C MET A 324 -8.88 20.17 15.10
N ALA A 325 -10.06 20.78 15.02
CA ALA A 325 -10.95 20.68 13.87
C ALA A 325 -10.30 21.30 12.62
N ASP A 326 -10.54 20.66 11.47
CA ASP A 326 -10.05 21.07 10.16
C ASP A 326 -11.06 22.00 9.48
N THR A 327 -11.20 23.20 10.03
CA THR A 327 -12.18 24.20 9.61
C THR A 327 -11.65 25.21 8.60
N ASP A 328 -10.34 25.24 8.36
CA ASP A 328 -9.69 26.20 7.45
C ASP A 328 -9.57 25.59 6.04
N PRO A 329 -10.29 26.12 5.03
CA PRO A 329 -10.22 25.61 3.66
C PRO A 329 -9.00 26.13 2.87
N LEU A 330 -8.23 27.09 3.40
CA LEU A 330 -7.16 27.77 2.66
C LEU A 330 -5.81 27.06 2.79
N GLU A 331 -5.43 26.69 4.01
CA GLU A 331 -4.12 26.15 4.31
C GLU A 331 -4.20 24.70 4.82
N TYR A 332 -3.36 23.84 4.23
CA TYR A 332 -3.15 22.51 4.77
C TYR A 332 -2.20 22.58 5.98
N LYS A 333 -2.67 22.07 7.11
CA LYS A 333 -1.85 21.90 8.30
C LYS A 333 -2.13 20.56 8.96
N GLN A 334 -1.08 19.83 9.34
CA GLN A 334 -1.23 18.70 10.25
C GLN A 334 -1.55 19.24 11.64
N ARG A 335 -2.76 18.95 12.12
CA ARG A 335 -3.29 19.41 13.39
C ARG A 335 -2.98 18.39 14.48
N SER A 336 -2.51 18.91 15.61
CA SER A 336 -2.29 18.18 16.85
C SER A 336 -2.65 19.08 18.03
N HIS A 337 -3.01 18.46 19.14
CA HIS A 337 -3.23 19.17 20.39
C HIS A 337 -2.80 18.25 21.56
N PRO A 338 -1.96 18.72 22.51
CA PRO A 338 -1.46 17.89 23.60
C PRO A 338 -2.57 17.21 24.42
N ASP A 339 -3.67 17.94 24.69
CA ASP A 339 -4.81 17.40 25.45
C ASP A 339 -5.60 16.32 24.70
N LEU A 340 -5.44 16.20 23.38
CA LEU A 340 -6.16 15.25 22.54
C LEU A 340 -5.27 14.09 22.07
N ASP A 341 -3.98 14.15 22.40
CA ASP A 341 -3.02 13.10 22.08
C ASP A 341 -3.28 11.86 22.94
N VAL A 342 -3.32 10.69 22.31
CA VAL A 342 -3.56 9.43 23.01
C VAL A 342 -2.40 9.10 23.97
N ILE A 343 -1.18 9.50 23.59
CA ILE A 343 0.03 9.19 24.35
C ILE A 343 0.11 9.99 25.65
N THR A 344 -0.29 11.27 25.65
CA THR A 344 -0.30 12.12 26.85
C THR A 344 -1.29 11.61 27.92
N HIS A 345 -2.31 10.87 27.50
CA HIS A 345 -3.25 10.17 28.39
C HIS A 345 -2.77 8.79 28.83
N GLY A 346 -1.55 8.38 28.48
CA GLY A 346 -1.00 7.07 28.84
C GLY A 346 -1.70 5.90 28.16
N LEU A 347 -2.20 6.11 26.95
CA LEU A 347 -2.77 5.09 26.07
C LEU A 347 -1.89 4.97 24.82
N THR A 348 -1.92 3.83 24.13
CA THR A 348 -1.06 3.56 22.97
C THR A 348 -1.80 2.87 21.84
N LEU A 349 -1.11 2.60 20.71
CA LEU A 349 -1.69 1.82 19.62
C LEU A 349 -2.16 0.42 20.03
N TRP A 350 -1.61 -0.14 21.12
CA TRP A 350 -1.97 -1.46 21.64
C TRP A 350 -3.32 -1.49 22.36
N ASP A 351 -3.85 -0.32 22.71
CA ASP A 351 -5.15 -0.16 23.36
C ASP A 351 -6.29 -0.04 22.35
N LEU A 352 -5.99 0.23 21.06
CA LEU A 352 -6.98 0.50 20.02
C LEU A 352 -8.03 -0.60 19.89
N ASP A 353 -7.61 -1.85 20.06
CA ASP A 353 -8.45 -3.02 19.84
C ASP A 353 -8.92 -3.66 21.16
N ARG A 354 -8.55 -3.09 22.32
CA ARG A 354 -9.04 -3.53 23.64
C ARG A 354 -10.43 -3.00 23.90
N GLU A 355 -11.28 -3.83 24.49
CA GLU A 355 -12.58 -3.39 25.02
C GLU A 355 -12.37 -2.70 26.36
N ILE A 356 -12.76 -1.43 26.43
CA ILE A 356 -12.60 -0.59 27.62
C ILE A 356 -13.98 -0.10 28.04
N ALA A 357 -14.22 -0.03 29.35
CA ALA A 357 -15.44 0.55 29.88
C ALA A 357 -15.53 2.03 29.50
N THR A 358 -16.64 2.41 28.86
CA THR A 358 -16.83 3.77 28.32
C THR A 358 -17.85 4.60 29.10
N GLY A 359 -18.43 4.04 30.18
CA GLY A 359 -19.41 4.74 31.01
C GLY A 359 -20.70 5.08 30.26
N GLY A 360 -21.04 4.34 29.19
CA GLY A 360 -22.24 4.59 28.38
C GLY A 360 -22.02 5.51 27.18
N PHE A 361 -20.77 5.86 26.84
CA PHE A 361 -20.46 6.63 25.63
C PHE A 361 -21.08 5.96 24.39
N SER A 362 -21.77 6.77 23.56
CA SER A 362 -22.49 6.30 22.37
C SER A 362 -23.48 5.15 22.64
N GLY A 363 -24.00 5.03 23.87
CA GLY A 363 -25.01 4.03 24.24
C GLY A 363 -24.47 2.62 24.53
N SER A 364 -23.15 2.42 24.54
CA SER A 364 -22.54 1.15 24.92
C SER A 364 -21.76 1.27 26.23
N PRO A 365 -21.86 0.33 27.18
CA PRO A 365 -21.05 0.33 28.40
C PRO A 365 -19.57 -0.02 28.14
N TYR A 366 -19.29 -0.73 27.05
CA TYR A 366 -17.94 -1.13 26.61
C TYR A 366 -17.77 -0.89 25.12
N ALA A 367 -16.59 -0.49 24.69
CA ALA A 367 -16.27 -0.39 23.26
C ALA A 367 -14.76 -0.54 23.04
N LYS A 368 -14.39 -0.97 21.83
CA LYS A 368 -13.00 -0.87 21.36
C LYS A 368 -12.57 0.59 21.34
N MET A 369 -11.40 0.92 21.89
CA MET A 369 -10.90 2.30 21.93
C MET A 369 -10.86 2.95 20.54
N ARG A 370 -10.55 2.17 19.49
CA ARG A 370 -10.60 2.61 18.09
C ARG A 370 -11.96 3.17 17.69
N ASN A 371 -13.06 2.54 18.13
CA ASN A 371 -14.40 2.99 17.80
C ASN A 371 -14.72 4.31 18.53
N VAL A 372 -14.33 4.41 19.80
CA VAL A 372 -14.48 5.64 20.59
C VAL A 372 -13.73 6.80 19.94
N LEU A 373 -12.44 6.62 19.62
CA LEU A 373 -11.64 7.64 18.93
C LEU A 373 -12.19 7.97 17.54
N GLY A 374 -12.73 6.99 16.82
CA GLY A 374 -13.40 7.19 15.54
C GLY A 374 -14.58 8.15 15.67
N ILE A 375 -15.47 7.91 16.63
CA ILE A 375 -16.63 8.77 16.91
C ILE A 375 -16.15 10.16 17.35
N LEU A 376 -15.25 10.26 18.34
CA LEU A 376 -14.76 11.55 18.84
C LEU A 376 -14.14 12.41 17.73
N ARG A 377 -13.28 11.83 16.89
CA ARG A 377 -12.67 12.54 15.77
C ARG A 377 -13.71 12.98 14.75
N ASP A 378 -14.72 12.15 14.50
CA ASP A 378 -15.81 12.43 13.57
C ASP A 378 -16.72 13.56 14.06
N SER A 379 -16.99 13.59 15.36
CA SER A 379 -17.85 14.58 16.00
C SER A 379 -17.18 15.92 16.22
N TYR A 380 -15.89 15.94 16.61
CA TYR A 380 -15.26 17.15 17.17
C TYR A 380 -14.06 17.69 16.37
N CYS A 381 -13.44 16.89 15.49
CA CYS A 381 -12.15 17.24 14.88
C CYS A 381 -12.14 17.12 13.33
N ARG A 382 -13.31 17.07 12.69
CA ARG A 382 -13.40 17.11 11.21
C ARG A 382 -13.55 18.56 10.73
N SER A 383 -14.34 18.77 9.69
CA SER A 383 -14.68 20.07 9.14
C SER A 383 -15.66 20.88 9.99
N ILE A 384 -15.99 20.41 11.20
CA ILE A 384 -16.89 21.07 12.14
C ILE A 384 -16.20 21.07 13.50
N GLY A 385 -15.98 22.27 14.05
CA GLY A 385 -15.60 22.47 15.45
C GLY A 385 -16.85 22.77 16.27
N ILE A 386 -17.06 22.03 17.36
CA ILE A 386 -18.26 22.18 18.20
C ILE A 386 -17.84 22.68 19.57
N GLU A 387 -18.40 23.82 19.96
CA GLU A 387 -18.20 24.43 21.28
C GLU A 387 -19.54 24.48 21.99
N TYR A 388 -19.65 23.76 23.11
CA TYR A 388 -20.90 23.70 23.87
C TYR A 388 -20.70 23.44 25.36
N MET A 389 -19.50 23.01 25.77
CA MET A 389 -19.23 22.64 27.16
C MET A 389 -19.33 23.82 28.14
N TYR A 390 -19.33 25.06 27.63
CA TYR A 390 -19.58 26.29 28.39
C TYR A 390 -21.06 26.48 28.79
N ILE A 391 -21.99 25.69 28.25
CA ILE A 391 -23.42 25.76 28.58
C ILE A 391 -23.64 25.19 29.99
N ASP A 392 -24.28 25.96 30.86
CA ASP A 392 -24.54 25.56 32.25
C ASP A 392 -25.49 24.36 32.33
N SER A 393 -26.56 24.38 31.53
CA SER A 393 -27.62 23.36 31.50
C SER A 393 -27.05 21.96 31.14
N PRO A 394 -27.09 20.99 32.07
CA PRO A 394 -26.66 19.62 31.77
C PRO A 394 -27.55 18.93 30.74
N GLU A 395 -28.84 19.30 30.68
CA GLU A 395 -29.79 18.74 29.72
C GLU A 395 -29.44 19.18 28.29
N GLU A 396 -29.15 20.46 28.09
CA GLU A 396 -28.72 20.98 26.78
C GLU A 396 -27.39 20.37 26.32
N ARG A 397 -26.41 20.25 27.23
CA ARG A 397 -25.14 19.59 26.92
C ARG A 397 -25.34 18.14 26.51
N LYS A 398 -26.18 17.39 27.24
CA LYS A 398 -26.53 15.99 26.88
C LYS A 398 -27.27 15.91 25.56
N TRP A 399 -28.16 16.86 25.28
CA TRP A 399 -28.87 16.92 24.01
C TRP A 399 -27.88 17.10 22.85
N ILE A 400 -26.96 18.07 22.92
CA ILE A 400 -25.93 18.27 21.90
C ILE A 400 -25.08 17.00 21.73
N GLN A 401 -24.60 16.40 22.83
CA GLN A 401 -23.87 15.13 22.80
C GLN A 401 -24.62 14.05 22.02
N SER A 402 -25.92 13.90 22.28
CA SER A 402 -26.76 12.90 21.61
C SER A 402 -26.93 13.15 20.10
N GLN A 403 -26.78 14.39 19.64
CA GLN A 403 -26.89 14.75 18.23
C GLN A 403 -25.55 14.63 17.49
N VAL A 404 -24.42 14.88 18.17
CA VAL A 404 -23.11 14.98 17.53
C VAL A 404 -22.29 13.69 17.67
N GLU A 405 -22.45 12.92 18.74
CA GLU A 405 -21.69 11.69 19.03
C GLU A 405 -22.32 10.44 18.39
N VAL A 406 -22.99 10.59 17.25
CA VAL A 406 -23.67 9.50 16.51
C VAL A 406 -22.81 8.91 15.38
N GLY A 407 -21.57 9.39 15.25
CA GLY A 407 -20.67 9.03 14.15
C GLY A 407 -20.93 9.82 12.86
N SER A 408 -20.31 9.38 11.77
CA SER A 408 -20.39 10.09 10.48
C SER A 408 -21.81 10.07 9.92
N PRO A 409 -22.40 11.23 9.58
CA PRO A 409 -23.73 11.28 8.97
C PRO A 409 -23.71 10.62 7.58
N PHE A 410 -24.80 9.91 7.26
CA PHE A 410 -25.05 9.37 5.92
C PHE A 410 -25.96 10.32 5.14
N PHE A 411 -25.50 10.76 3.97
CA PHE A 411 -26.29 11.56 3.05
C PHE A 411 -26.70 10.72 1.83
N PRO A 412 -28.00 10.51 1.58
CA PRO A 412 -28.47 9.86 0.36
C PRO A 412 -27.97 10.59 -0.88
N ARG A 413 -27.76 9.86 -1.97
CA ARG A 413 -27.27 10.42 -3.25
C ARG A 413 -28.11 11.61 -3.74
N GLU A 414 -29.42 11.56 -3.54
CA GLU A 414 -30.32 12.64 -3.92
C GLU A 414 -30.05 13.93 -3.15
N GLU A 415 -29.76 13.84 -1.85
CA GLU A 415 -29.41 14.99 -1.02
C GLU A 415 -28.04 15.56 -1.43
N GLN A 416 -27.05 14.70 -1.72
CA GLN A 416 -25.76 15.13 -2.27
C GLN A 416 -25.91 15.88 -3.60
N LEU A 417 -26.74 15.34 -4.51
CA LEU A 417 -27.04 15.99 -5.79
C LEU A 417 -27.78 17.32 -5.61
N ARG A 418 -28.66 17.43 -4.61
CA ARG A 418 -29.34 18.69 -4.28
C ARG A 418 -28.34 19.75 -3.81
N ILE A 419 -27.45 19.40 -2.87
CA ILE A 419 -26.40 20.29 -2.38
C ILE A 419 -25.54 20.76 -3.56
N LEU A 420 -25.10 19.84 -4.42
CA LEU A 420 -24.34 20.16 -5.62
C LEU A 420 -25.09 21.11 -6.58
N ARG A 421 -26.38 20.87 -6.82
CA ARG A 421 -27.20 21.78 -7.66
C ARG A 421 -27.29 23.19 -7.07
N LYS A 422 -27.39 23.32 -5.75
CA LYS A 422 -27.42 24.62 -5.06
C LYS A 422 -26.07 25.34 -5.15
N LEU A 423 -24.96 24.61 -4.99
CA LEU A 423 -23.62 25.15 -5.23
C LEU A 423 -23.46 25.63 -6.69
N ASN A 424 -23.83 24.79 -7.67
CA ASN A 424 -23.79 25.19 -9.09
C ASN A 424 -24.65 26.42 -9.38
N SER A 425 -25.81 26.55 -8.73
CA SER A 425 -26.68 27.72 -8.88
C SER A 425 -26.04 28.98 -8.29
N ALA A 426 -25.37 28.86 -7.14
CA ALA A 426 -24.65 29.96 -6.51
C ALA A 426 -23.47 30.43 -7.37
N GLU A 427 -22.64 29.50 -7.84
CA GLU A 427 -21.48 29.79 -8.69
C GLU A 427 -21.89 30.41 -10.05
N ALA A 428 -22.95 29.88 -10.68
CA ALA A 428 -23.46 30.43 -11.93
C ALA A 428 -24.02 31.85 -11.76
N PHE A 429 -24.69 32.12 -10.63
CA PHE A 429 -25.22 33.44 -10.33
C PHE A 429 -24.09 34.45 -10.03
N GLU A 430 -23.08 34.05 -9.26
CA GLU A 430 -21.87 34.86 -9.04
C GLU A 430 -21.15 35.21 -10.34
N THR A 431 -20.94 34.21 -11.21
CA THR A 431 -20.32 34.41 -12.53
C THR A 431 -21.13 35.39 -13.38
N PHE A 432 -22.47 35.29 -13.35
CA PHE A 432 -23.35 36.21 -14.04
C PHE A 432 -23.24 37.64 -13.50
N LEU A 433 -23.22 37.82 -12.17
CA LEU A 433 -23.09 39.14 -11.53
C LEU A 433 -21.78 39.82 -11.93
N HIS A 434 -20.66 39.09 -11.86
CA HIS A 434 -19.34 39.58 -12.27
C HIS A 434 -19.31 40.00 -13.75
N THR A 435 -20.00 39.26 -14.61
CA THR A 435 -20.00 39.53 -16.05
C THR A 435 -20.92 40.69 -16.43
N LYS A 436 -22.09 40.81 -15.79
CA LYS A 436 -23.15 41.74 -16.21
C LYS A 436 -23.13 43.09 -15.51
N PHE A 437 -22.61 43.17 -14.29
CA PHE A 437 -22.70 44.39 -13.48
C PHE A 437 -21.31 44.85 -13.02
N VAL A 438 -20.98 46.11 -13.30
CA VAL A 438 -19.72 46.73 -12.87
C VAL A 438 -19.81 47.11 -11.39
N GLY A 439 -18.74 46.88 -10.62
CA GLY A 439 -18.64 47.29 -9.21
C GLY A 439 -19.16 46.26 -8.19
N GLN A 440 -19.55 45.06 -8.61
CA GLN A 440 -20.13 44.02 -7.73
C GLN A 440 -19.14 43.29 -6.81
N LYS A 441 -17.84 43.51 -6.96
CA LYS A 441 -16.80 42.82 -6.18
C LYS A 441 -16.97 42.92 -4.65
N ARG A 442 -17.66 43.96 -4.16
CA ARG A 442 -17.96 44.16 -2.72
C ARG A 442 -19.05 43.25 -2.17
N PHE A 443 -19.91 42.71 -3.02
CA PHE A 443 -21.02 41.82 -2.65
C PHE A 443 -20.80 40.39 -3.12
N SER A 444 -19.64 40.10 -3.70
CA SER A 444 -19.35 38.78 -4.24
C SER A 444 -19.28 37.76 -3.13
N LEU A 445 -19.90 36.62 -3.39
CA LEU A 445 -19.87 35.43 -2.56
C LEU A 445 -18.79 34.43 -3.01
N GLU A 446 -17.85 34.86 -3.85
CA GLU A 446 -16.73 34.04 -4.33
C GLU A 446 -15.92 33.50 -3.14
N GLY A 447 -15.81 32.17 -3.04
CA GLY A 447 -15.21 31.45 -1.91
C GLY A 447 -16.14 31.20 -0.72
N GLY A 448 -17.33 31.81 -0.68
CA GLY A 448 -18.35 31.69 0.35
C GLY A 448 -19.65 31.03 -0.11
N GLU A 449 -19.69 30.45 -1.31
CA GLU A 449 -20.88 29.96 -2.01
C GLU A 449 -21.62 28.87 -1.22
N SER A 450 -20.90 28.17 -0.33
CA SER A 450 -21.42 27.15 0.57
C SER A 450 -22.47 27.69 1.56
N VAL A 451 -22.58 29.01 1.78
CA VAL A 451 -23.69 29.57 2.58
C VAL A 451 -25.06 29.33 1.94
N ILE A 452 -25.15 29.25 0.61
CA ILE A 452 -26.41 29.05 -0.11
C ILE A 452 -27.03 27.67 0.18
N PRO A 453 -26.33 26.53 0.05
CA PRO A 453 -26.88 25.25 0.47
C PRO A 453 -27.14 25.18 1.98
N ILE A 454 -26.38 25.87 2.83
CA ILE A 454 -26.66 25.93 4.28
C ILE A 454 -28.02 26.59 4.55
N LEU A 455 -28.27 27.76 3.95
CA LEU A 455 -29.55 28.46 4.10
C LEU A 455 -30.74 27.63 3.53
N ASP A 456 -30.52 26.92 2.42
CA ASP A 456 -31.53 25.99 1.87
C ASP A 456 -31.89 24.86 2.84
N VAL A 457 -30.90 24.33 3.58
CA VAL A 457 -31.13 23.32 4.63
C VAL A 457 -31.91 23.94 5.79
N ILE A 458 -31.48 25.10 6.31
CA ILE A 458 -32.15 25.78 7.44
C ILE A 458 -33.62 26.05 7.11
N ALA A 459 -33.90 26.65 5.95
CA ALA A 459 -35.27 26.95 5.53
C ALA A 459 -36.15 25.70 5.41
N ARG A 460 -35.60 24.58 4.93
CA ARG A 460 -36.31 23.30 4.86
C ARG A 460 -36.61 22.69 6.21
N TYR A 461 -35.66 22.74 7.14
CA TYR A 461 -35.88 22.22 8.49
C TYR A 461 -36.92 23.07 9.22
N ALA A 462 -36.86 24.40 9.08
CA ALA A 462 -37.87 25.30 9.63
C ALA A 462 -39.27 25.10 9.03
N ALA A 463 -39.39 24.73 7.76
CA ALA A 463 -40.67 24.43 7.12
C ALA A 463 -41.25 23.05 7.49
N LYS A 464 -40.43 22.15 8.06
CA LYS A 464 -40.86 20.83 8.54
C LYS A 464 -41.23 20.81 10.02
N ALA A 465 -40.61 21.68 10.81
CA ALA A 465 -40.95 21.92 12.21
C ALA A 465 -42.26 22.70 12.31
#